data_AF-A0A9E3YE58-F1
#
_entry.id   AF-A0A9E3YE58-F1
#
_cell.length_a   1.000
_cell.length_b   1.000
_cell.length_c   1.000
_cell.angle_alpha   90.00
_cell.angle_beta   90.00
_cell.angle_gamma   90.00
#
_symmetry.space_group_name_H-M   'P 1'
#
loop_
_entity.id
_entity.type
_entity.pdbx_description
1 polymer ?
#
loop_
_entity_poly.entity_id
_entity_poly.type
_entity_poly.pdbx_seq_one_letter_code
_entity_poly.pdbx_strand_id
1 'polypeptide(L)'
;AVVITIIVYGLVAVIVKMDDVGLKLVERGGSTDRLGRLLVLGMPKVLTFLSVVGTAAMLWVGGHILLVGTDELGWHGPYEWVHHLEEQVHDVGGVGGFLAWLINTAISAVVGLVVGFVLVFVIGRLPLAKKAAH
;
A
#
# COMPACT_ATOMS: atom_id res chain seq x y z
N ALA A 1 -5.94 -18.82 0.85
CA ALA A 1 -5.74 -18.25 2.20
C ALA A 1 -4.43 -18.73 2.85
N VAL A 2 -4.24 -20.04 3.05
CA VAL A 2 -3.09 -20.61 3.80
C VAL A 2 -1.71 -20.24 3.22
N VAL A 3 -1.55 -20.26 1.90
CA VAL A 3 -0.27 -19.93 1.23
C VAL A 3 0.14 -18.48 1.51
N ILE A 4 -0.80 -17.53 1.35
CA ILE A 4 -0.55 -16.11 1.59
C ILE A 4 -0.21 -15.87 3.05
N THR A 5 -0.90 -16.51 4.00
CA THR A 5 -0.57 -16.38 5.43
C THR A 5 0.85 -16.87 5.74
N ILE A 6 1.26 -18.01 5.18
CA ILE A 6 2.61 -18.53 5.39
C ILE A 6 3.64 -17.55 4.81
N ILE A 7 3.39 -17.01 3.61
CA ILE A 7 4.31 -16.07 2.96
C ILE A 7 4.44 -14.78 3.78
N VAL A 8 3.33 -14.15 4.18
CA VAL A 8 3.34 -12.88 4.91
C VAL A 8 3.99 -13.03 6.28
N TYR A 9 3.54 -14.01 7.08
CA TYR A 9 4.11 -14.23 8.41
C TYR A 9 5.55 -14.73 8.35
N GLY A 10 5.89 -15.56 7.35
CA GLY A 10 7.24 -16.03 7.13
C GLY A 10 8.19 -14.89 6.77
N LEU A 11 7.79 -14.00 5.85
CA LEU A 11 8.59 -12.83 5.47
C LEU A 11 8.81 -11.90 6.66
N VAL A 12 7.75 -11.59 7.42
CA VAL A 12 7.85 -10.76 8.63
C VAL A 12 8.78 -11.40 9.67
N ALA A 13 8.65 -12.71 9.89
CA ALA A 13 9.51 -13.44 10.83
C ALA A 13 10.99 -13.40 10.40
N VAL A 14 11.28 -13.51 9.11
CA VAL A 14 12.66 -13.38 8.58
C VAL A 14 13.19 -11.97 8.83
N ILE A 15 12.42 -10.93 8.51
CA ILE A 15 12.84 -9.53 8.70
C ILE A 15 13.16 -9.25 10.18
N VAL A 16 12.25 -9.62 11.09
CA VAL A 16 12.44 -9.43 12.54
C VAL A 16 13.63 -10.24 13.05
N LYS A 17 13.79 -11.48 12.58
CA LYS A 17 14.92 -12.32 12.99
C LYS A 17 16.27 -11.75 12.54
N MET A 18 16.32 -11.17 11.34
CA MET A 18 17.53 -10.54 10.82
C MET A 18 17.95 -9.33 11.66
N ASP A 19 17.00 -8.57 12.22
CA ASP A 19 17.31 -7.47 13.14
C ASP A 19 17.91 -7.96 14.45
N ASP A 20 17.26 -8.93 15.11
CA ASP A 20 17.74 -9.54 16.35
C ASP A 20 19.14 -10.16 16.17
N VAL A 21 19.37 -10.83 15.04
CA VAL A 21 20.66 -11.47 14.72
C VAL A 21 21.73 -10.41 14.43
N GLY A 22 21.36 -9.32 13.75
CA GLY A 22 22.24 -8.18 13.49
C GLY A 22 22.79 -7.57 14.79
N LEU A 23 21.91 -7.30 15.76
CA LEU A 23 22.31 -6.81 17.09
C LEU A 23 23.25 -7.79 17.81
N LYS A 24 22.92 -9.10 17.81
CA LYS A 24 23.75 -10.13 18.44
C LYS A 24 25.14 -10.27 17.81
N LEU A 25 25.28 -10.00 16.52
CA LEU A 25 26.57 -9.99 15.81
C LEU A 25 27.42 -8.77 16.20
N VAL A 26 26.80 -7.62 16.44
CA VAL A 26 27.48 -6.42 16.95
C VAL A 26 27.98 -6.64 18.38
N GLU A 27 27.11 -7.18 19.25
CA GLU A 27 27.45 -7.43 20.66
C GLU A 27 28.58 -8.45 20.84
N ARG A 28 28.68 -9.46 19.96
CA ARG A 28 29.73 -10.48 20.03
C ARG A 28 31.13 -9.98 19.62
N GLY A 29 31.21 -8.88 18.86
CA GLY A 29 32.47 -8.34 18.37
C GLY A 29 33.24 -9.26 17.39
N GLY A 30 34.37 -8.77 16.86
CA GLY A 30 35.24 -9.53 15.96
C GLY A 30 34.98 -9.29 14.46
N SER A 31 35.29 -10.28 13.61
CA SER A 31 35.21 -10.15 12.15
C SER A 31 33.79 -9.95 11.61
N THR A 32 32.78 -10.34 12.39
CA THR A 32 31.35 -10.25 12.05
C THR A 32 30.66 -8.97 12.55
N ASP A 33 31.34 -8.11 13.32
CA ASP A 33 30.79 -6.84 13.83
C ASP A 33 30.40 -5.90 12.67
N ARG A 34 31.24 -5.82 11.63
CA ARG A 34 30.95 -5.02 10.43
C ARG A 34 29.66 -5.46 9.74
N LEU A 35 29.42 -6.77 9.67
CA LEU A 35 28.19 -7.34 9.11
C LEU A 35 26.99 -7.04 10.01
N GLY A 36 27.13 -7.20 11.33
CA GLY A 36 26.09 -6.86 12.30
C GLY A 36 25.64 -5.40 12.21
N ARG A 37 26.59 -4.45 12.14
CA ARG A 37 26.27 -3.02 11.98
C ARG A 37 25.58 -2.72 10.67
N LEU A 38 25.99 -3.38 9.58
CA LEU A 38 25.37 -3.22 8.27
C LEU A 38 23.92 -3.69 8.26
N LEU A 39 23.62 -4.80 8.96
CA LEU A 39 22.26 -5.31 9.12
C LEU A 39 21.38 -4.37 9.94
N VAL A 40 21.86 -3.90 11.09
CA VAL A 40 21.11 -2.98 11.98
C VAL A 40 20.87 -1.62 11.30
N LEU A 41 21.88 -1.06 10.64
CA LEU A 41 21.74 0.19 9.88
C LEU A 41 20.86 0.03 8.62
N GLY A 42 20.73 -1.20 8.12
CA GLY A 42 19.85 -1.53 7.00
C GLY A 42 18.37 -1.60 7.38
N MET A 43 18.06 -1.98 8.63
CA MET A 43 16.66 -2.19 9.05
C MET A 43 15.76 -0.95 8.85
N PRO A 44 16.15 0.28 9.26
CA PRO A 44 15.30 1.46 9.07
C PRO A 44 14.92 1.69 7.61
N LYS A 45 15.85 1.40 6.68
CA LYS A 45 15.60 1.53 5.23
C LYS A 45 14.60 0.49 4.74
N VAL A 46 14.73 -0.77 5.18
CA VAL A 46 13.79 -1.84 4.84
C VAL A 46 12.39 -1.50 5.36
N LEU A 47 12.27 -1.06 6.61
CA LEU A 47 10.98 -0.68 7.19
C LEU A 47 10.35 0.53 6.48
N THR A 48 11.16 1.52 6.12
CA THR A 48 10.69 2.69 5.35
C THR A 48 10.21 2.27 3.97
N PHE A 49 10.97 1.43 3.27
CA PHE A 49 10.57 0.90 1.97
C PHE A 49 9.25 0.12 2.05
N LEU A 50 9.12 -0.80 3.02
CA LEU A 50 7.89 -1.54 3.26
C LEU A 50 6.72 -0.63 3.63
N SER A 51 6.96 0.44 4.39
CA SER A 51 5.94 1.42 4.73
C SER A 51 5.44 2.15 3.47
N VAL A 52 6.34 2.63 2.61
CA VAL A 52 5.96 3.32 1.36
C VAL A 52 5.18 2.38 0.44
N VAL A 53 5.67 1.15 0.25
CA VAL A 53 4.99 0.14 -0.55
C VAL A 53 3.63 -0.22 0.05
N GLY A 54 3.55 -0.38 1.36
CA GLY A 54 2.31 -0.66 2.08
C GLY A 54 1.29 0.47 1.93
N THR A 55 1.71 1.73 2.05
CA THR A 55 0.84 2.88 1.83
C THR A 55 0.35 2.96 0.39
N ALA A 56 1.23 2.74 -0.60
CA ALA A 56 0.83 2.70 -2.01
C ALA A 56 -0.18 1.57 -2.27
N ALA A 57 0.04 0.39 -1.71
CA ALA A 57 -0.88 -0.74 -1.81
C ALA A 57 -2.23 -0.43 -1.15
N MET A 58 -2.25 0.22 0.02
CA MET A 58 -3.49 0.61 0.70
C MET A 58 -4.29 1.65 -0.09
N LEU A 59 -3.62 2.64 -0.70
CA LEU A 59 -4.27 3.65 -1.56
C LEU A 59 -4.89 3.01 -2.80
N TRP A 60 -4.16 2.09 -3.43
CA TRP A 60 -4.68 1.34 -4.57
C TRP A 60 -5.88 0.49 -4.16
N VAL A 61 -5.71 -0.41 -3.19
CA VAL A 61 -6.78 -1.34 -2.77
C VAL A 61 -8.02 -0.57 -2.29
N GLY A 62 -7.84 0.48 -1.49
CA GLY A 62 -8.95 1.33 -1.04
C GLY A 62 -9.63 2.08 -2.18
N GLY A 63 -8.86 2.63 -3.12
CA GLY A 63 -9.38 3.28 -4.31
C GLY A 63 -10.17 2.36 -5.24
N HIS A 64 -9.70 1.13 -5.42
CA HIS A 64 -10.38 0.12 -6.22
C HIS A 64 -11.70 -0.32 -5.57
N ILE A 65 -11.70 -0.53 -4.24
CA ILE A 65 -12.92 -0.82 -3.48
C ILE A 65 -13.91 0.34 -3.59
N LEU A 66 -13.44 1.59 -3.56
CA LEU A 66 -14.32 2.75 -3.72
C LEU A 66 -14.95 2.79 -5.12
N LEU A 67 -14.18 2.56 -6.18
CA LEU A 67 -14.71 2.57 -7.56
C LEU A 67 -15.74 1.47 -7.79
N VAL A 68 -15.42 0.22 -7.41
CA VAL A 68 -16.36 -0.91 -7.52
C VAL A 68 -17.57 -0.72 -6.61
N GLY A 69 -17.35 -0.21 -5.38
CA GLY A 69 -18.42 0.09 -4.45
C GLY A 69 -19.36 1.19 -4.95
N THR A 70 -18.84 2.24 -5.61
CA THR A 70 -19.68 3.29 -6.21
C THR A 70 -20.54 2.79 -7.36
N ASP A 71 -20.07 1.79 -8.11
CA ASP A 71 -20.84 1.09 -9.14
C ASP A 71 -21.99 0.27 -8.51
N GLU A 72 -21.69 -0.57 -7.51
CA GLU A 72 -22.70 -1.39 -6.82
C GLU A 72 -23.73 -0.57 -6.02
N LEU A 73 -23.37 0.63 -5.53
CA LEU A 73 -24.24 1.50 -4.72
C LEU A 73 -25.24 2.35 -5.55
N GLY A 74 -25.24 2.25 -6.89
CA GLY A 74 -26.25 2.89 -7.75
C GLY A 74 -26.08 4.40 -7.94
N TRP A 75 -24.92 4.96 -7.63
CA TRP A 75 -24.60 6.38 -7.84
C TRP A 75 -24.01 6.58 -9.24
N HIS A 76 -24.87 6.66 -10.26
CA HIS A 76 -24.51 6.70 -11.69
C HIS A 76 -23.71 7.94 -12.15
N GLY A 77 -23.44 8.92 -11.28
CA GLY A 77 -22.80 10.19 -11.65
C GLY A 77 -21.32 10.11 -12.06
N PRO A 78 -20.45 9.39 -11.32
CA PRO A 78 -19.05 9.19 -11.70
C PRO A 78 -18.87 8.05 -12.72
N TYR A 79 -19.81 7.12 -12.80
CA TYR A 79 -19.72 5.91 -13.61
C TYR A 79 -19.81 6.20 -15.12
N GLU A 80 -20.66 7.15 -15.55
CA GLU A 80 -20.73 7.55 -16.97
C GLU A 80 -19.41 8.13 -17.51
N TRP A 81 -18.63 8.85 -16.69
CA TRP A 81 -17.33 9.38 -17.07
C TRP A 81 -16.27 8.29 -17.25
N VAL A 82 -16.38 7.20 -16.48
CA VAL A 82 -15.46 6.04 -16.56
C VAL A 82 -15.89 5.12 -17.69
N HIS A 83 -17.19 4.88 -17.91
CA HIS A 83 -17.69 4.08 -19.02
C HIS A 83 -17.32 4.66 -20.40
N HIS A 84 -17.32 5.99 -20.57
CA HIS A 84 -16.84 6.64 -21.80
C HIS A 84 -15.32 6.46 -22.05
N LEU A 85 -14.53 6.29 -20.99
CA LEU A 85 -13.10 5.99 -21.08
C LEU A 85 -12.82 4.49 -21.30
N GLU A 86 -13.67 3.61 -20.76
CA GLU A 86 -13.58 2.15 -20.97
C GLU A 86 -13.97 1.74 -22.40
N GLU A 87 -14.97 2.40 -23.01
CA GLU A 87 -15.41 2.11 -24.37
C GLU A 87 -14.37 2.49 -25.44
N GLN A 88 -13.49 3.47 -25.16
CA GLN A 88 -12.38 3.85 -26.06
C GLN A 88 -11.18 2.88 -26.01
N VAL A 89 -11.07 2.05 -24.97
CA VAL A 89 -9.89 1.18 -24.73
C VAL A 89 -10.19 -0.29 -25.05
N HIS A 90 -11.46 -0.66 -25.19
CA HIS A 90 -11.89 -2.04 -25.41
C HIS A 90 -11.49 -2.65 -26.76
N ASP A 91 -10.93 -1.84 -27.68
CA ASP A 91 -10.66 -2.22 -29.07
C ASP A 91 -9.17 -2.39 -29.43
N VAL A 92 -8.28 -2.53 -28.44
CA VAL A 92 -6.83 -2.73 -28.70
C VAL A 92 -6.36 -4.13 -28.30
N GLY A 93 -6.17 -4.96 -29.32
CA GLY A 93 -5.85 -6.38 -29.25
C GLY A 93 -4.65 -6.77 -28.39
N GLY A 94 -4.80 -7.89 -27.67
CA GLY A 94 -3.74 -8.69 -27.05
C GLY A 94 -3.05 -8.12 -25.81
N VAL A 95 -2.91 -6.79 -25.70
CA VAL A 95 -2.25 -6.08 -24.57
C VAL A 95 -3.24 -5.22 -23.77
N GLY A 96 -4.48 -5.09 -24.27
CA GLY A 96 -5.54 -4.28 -23.65
C GLY A 96 -5.83 -4.64 -22.19
N GLY A 97 -5.77 -5.92 -21.81
CA GLY A 97 -6.03 -6.33 -20.42
C GLY A 97 -5.03 -5.78 -19.40
N PHE A 98 -3.73 -5.79 -19.71
CA PHE A 98 -2.71 -5.24 -18.82
C PHE A 98 -2.76 -3.72 -18.77
N LEU A 99 -2.99 -3.08 -19.92
CA LEU A 99 -3.07 -1.63 -20.01
C LEU A 99 -4.34 -1.10 -19.33
N ALA A 100 -5.48 -1.77 -19.51
CA ALA A 100 -6.72 -1.49 -18.80
C ALA A 100 -6.55 -1.68 -17.29
N TRP A 101 -5.88 -2.75 -16.86
CA TRP A 101 -5.57 -2.96 -15.44
C TRP A 101 -4.67 -1.85 -14.88
N LEU A 102 -3.66 -1.39 -15.62
CA LEU A 102 -2.77 -0.29 -15.22
C LEU A 102 -3.53 1.04 -15.10
N ILE A 103 -4.40 1.33 -16.07
CA ILE A 103 -5.22 2.55 -16.10
C ILE A 103 -6.22 2.54 -14.95
N ASN A 104 -6.96 1.44 -14.77
CA ASN A 104 -7.91 1.27 -13.67
C ASN A 104 -7.21 1.44 -12.31
N THR A 105 -6.04 0.83 -12.16
CA THR A 105 -5.19 0.97 -10.97
C THR A 105 -4.77 2.42 -10.71
N ALA A 106 -4.30 3.12 -11.75
CA ALA A 106 -3.84 4.51 -11.60
C ALA A 106 -4.99 5.44 -11.21
N ILE A 107 -6.16 5.29 -11.86
CA ILE A 107 -7.37 6.05 -11.53
C ILE A 107 -7.83 5.73 -10.10
N SER A 108 -7.88 4.44 -9.74
CA SER A 108 -8.19 3.97 -8.38
C SER A 108 -7.31 4.67 -7.34
N ALA A 109 -5.99 4.64 -7.53
CA ALA A 109 -5.05 5.23 -6.58
C ALA A 109 -5.25 6.76 -6.42
N VAL A 110 -5.52 7.48 -7.51
CA VAL A 110 -5.79 8.92 -7.48
C VAL A 110 -7.09 9.22 -6.73
N VAL A 111 -8.17 8.49 -7.04
CA VAL A 111 -9.46 8.66 -6.36
C VAL A 111 -9.35 8.35 -4.87
N GLY A 112 -8.71 7.23 -4.53
CA GLY A 112 -8.45 6.85 -3.14
C GLY A 112 -7.64 7.91 -2.38
N LEU A 113 -6.64 8.51 -3.03
CA LEU A 113 -5.84 9.60 -2.45
C LEU A 113 -6.67 10.87 -2.23
N VAL A 114 -7.48 11.28 -3.20
CA VAL A 114 -8.35 12.48 -3.09
C VAL A 114 -9.37 12.30 -1.96
N VAL A 115 -10.07 11.17 -1.93
CA VAL A 115 -11.05 10.86 -0.89
C VAL A 115 -10.38 10.75 0.47
N GLY A 116 -9.24 10.04 0.57
CA GLY A 116 -8.46 9.94 1.79
C GLY A 116 -8.02 11.31 2.32
N PHE A 117 -7.56 12.20 1.44
CA PHE A 117 -7.18 13.57 1.80
C PHE A 117 -8.38 14.38 2.31
N VAL A 118 -9.53 14.32 1.63
CA VAL A 118 -10.76 15.00 2.06
C VAL A 118 -11.20 14.48 3.43
N LEU A 119 -11.20 13.17 3.65
CA LEU A 119 -11.55 12.57 4.94
C LEU A 119 -10.63 13.03 6.06
N VAL A 120 -9.30 12.98 5.85
CA VAL A 120 -8.32 13.45 6.84
C VAL A 120 -8.51 14.95 7.13
N PHE A 121 -8.75 15.76 6.10
CA PHE A 121 -9.02 17.18 6.27
C PHE A 121 -10.28 17.45 7.09
N VAL A 122 -11.39 16.75 6.80
CA VAL A 122 -12.65 16.90 7.54
C VAL A 122 -12.49 16.42 8.99
N ILE A 123 -11.90 15.23 9.21
CA ILE A 123 -11.67 14.69 10.55
C ILE A 123 -10.74 15.60 11.35
N GLY A 124 -9.69 16.14 10.72
CA GLY A 124 -8.78 17.10 11.36
C GLY A 124 -9.45 18.41 11.78
N ARG A 125 -10.59 18.75 11.17
CA ARG A 125 -11.42 19.91 11.56
C ARG A 125 -12.51 19.56 12.56
N LEU A 126 -12.83 18.28 12.75
CA LEU A 126 -13.76 17.83 13.78
C LEU A 126 -13.07 17.77 15.15
N PRO A 127 -13.75 18.20 16.23
CA PRO A 127 -13.19 18.16 17.59
C PRO A 127 -12.92 16.74 18.13
N LEU A 128 -13.24 15.69 17.37
CA LEU A 128 -12.97 14.28 17.70
C LEU A 128 -11.46 13.97 17.76
N ALA A 129 -10.64 14.62 16.93
CA ALA A 129 -9.19 14.41 16.92
C ALA A 129 -8.50 14.91 18.21
N LYS A 130 -9.10 15.87 18.94
CA LYS A 130 -8.55 16.37 20.21
C LYS A 130 -8.72 15.40 21.37
N LYS A 131 -9.66 14.45 21.31
CA LYS A 131 -9.95 13.51 22.42
C LYS A 131 -9.08 12.25 22.43
N ALA A 132 -8.47 11.88 21.31
CA ALA A 132 -7.61 10.69 21.23
C ALA A 132 -6.14 10.97 21.60
N ALA A 133 -5.79 12.24 21.83
CA ALA A 133 -4.43 12.70 22.15
C ALA A 133 -4.22 13.02 23.65
N HIS A 134 -5.17 12.66 24.51
CA HIS A 134 -5.09 12.78 25.97
C HIS A 134 -5.24 11.43 26.65
#